data_AF-A0A1Q3CVQ1-F1
#
_entry.id   AF-A0A1Q3CVQ1-F1
#
_cell.length_a   1.000
_cell.length_b   1.000
_cell.length_c   1.000
_cell.angle_alpha   90.00
_cell.angle_beta   90.00
_cell.angle_gamma   90.00
#
_symmetry.space_group_name_H-M   'P 1'
#
loop_
_entity.id
_entity.type
_entity.pdbx_description
1 polymer ?
#
loop_
_entity_poly.entity_id
_entity_poly.type
_entity_poly.pdbx_seq_one_letter_code
_entity_poly.pdbx_strand_id
1 'polypeptide(L)'
;MADVDLSLVTDKHRDLTIASTDDEKLVHAAWMKSNPICLLSMRRSILDHLKSGLPTDCTAKELMTAISERYRVSLNAGIGSLLQVLFKMKYDGNGGVRDYFIHMVDYQTKLKHLKLIFRILALCTKP
;
A
#
# COMPACT_ATOMS: atom_id res chain seq x y z
N MET A 1 20.65 8.63 -1.61
CA MET A 1 19.57 7.64 -1.82
C MET A 1 18.36 8.46 -2.20
N ALA A 2 17.88 8.40 -3.45
CA ALA A 2 16.71 9.18 -3.84
C ALA A 2 15.51 8.65 -3.06
N ASP A 3 14.79 9.53 -2.39
CA ASP A 3 13.56 9.19 -1.66
C ASP A 3 12.46 8.93 -2.69
N VAL A 4 12.36 7.68 -3.15
CA VAL A 4 11.50 7.29 -4.27
C VAL A 4 10.02 7.41 -3.90
N ASP A 5 9.71 7.36 -2.62
CA ASP A 5 8.38 7.44 -2.02
C ASP A 5 8.03 8.84 -1.48
N LEU A 6 8.87 9.85 -1.70
CA LEU A 6 8.60 11.24 -1.26
C LEU A 6 7.21 11.73 -1.67
N SER A 7 6.77 11.39 -2.88
CA SER A 7 5.44 11.75 -3.43
C SER A 7 4.25 11.09 -2.74
N LEU A 8 4.47 10.05 -1.92
CA LEU A 8 3.42 9.41 -1.13
C LEU A 8 3.26 10.05 0.25
N VAL A 9 4.32 10.66 0.77
CA VAL A 9 4.37 11.24 2.12
C VAL A 9 4.07 12.73 2.09
N THR A 10 4.45 13.43 1.00
CA THR A 10 4.30 14.88 0.87
C THR A 10 3.27 15.24 -0.19
N ASP A 11 2.44 16.24 0.11
CA ASP A 11 1.49 16.79 -0.86
C ASP A 11 2.21 17.50 -2.00
N LYS A 12 1.54 17.54 -3.15
CA LYS A 12 2.02 18.34 -4.30
C LYS A 12 2.17 19.79 -3.84
N HIS A 13 3.41 20.27 -3.80
CA HIS A 13 3.69 21.65 -3.40
C HIS A 13 3.09 22.63 -4.44
N ARG A 14 2.72 23.83 -4.00
CA ARG A 14 2.33 24.92 -4.92
C ARG A 14 3.48 25.21 -5.88
N ASP A 15 3.12 25.65 -7.09
CA ASP A 15 4.09 26.04 -8.11
C ASP A 15 5.12 27.02 -7.53
N LEU A 16 6.40 26.73 -7.79
CA LEU A 16 7.51 27.53 -7.29
C LEU A 16 7.33 28.98 -7.74
N THR A 17 7.34 29.90 -6.77
CA THR A 17 7.30 31.35 -7.03
C THR A 17 8.73 31.91 -6.95
N ILE A 18 8.97 33.11 -7.48
CA ILE A 18 10.29 33.78 -7.46
C ILE A 18 10.84 33.91 -6.02
N ALA A 19 9.97 33.92 -5.02
CA ALA A 19 10.30 33.97 -3.59
C ALA A 19 10.64 32.59 -2.96
N SER A 20 10.56 31.48 -3.69
CA SER A 20 10.85 30.16 -3.12
C SER A 20 12.32 30.01 -2.75
N THR A 21 12.56 29.42 -1.59
CA THR A 21 13.90 29.11 -1.10
C THR A 21 14.53 27.99 -1.92
N ASP A 22 15.86 27.89 -1.88
CA ASP A 22 16.55 26.83 -2.61
C ASP A 22 16.21 25.43 -2.07
N ASP A 23 15.92 25.31 -0.77
CA ASP A 23 15.44 24.07 -0.16
C ASP A 23 14.06 23.66 -0.69
N GLU A 24 13.12 24.61 -0.84
CA GLU A 24 11.79 24.34 -1.43
C GLU A 24 11.90 23.88 -2.88
N LYS A 25 12.83 24.47 -3.66
CA LYS A 25 13.10 24.06 -5.04
C LYS A 25 13.65 22.63 -5.10
N LEU A 26 14.54 22.26 -4.18
CA LEU A 26 15.11 20.92 -4.10
C LEU A 26 14.04 19.87 -3.76
N VAL A 27 13.18 20.15 -2.78
CA VAL A 27 12.07 19.25 -2.42
C VAL A 27 11.09 19.10 -3.58
N HIS A 28 10.72 20.20 -4.24
CA HIS A 28 9.84 20.16 -5.41
C HIS A 28 10.44 19.32 -6.55
N ALA A 29 11.74 19.49 -6.85
CA ALA A 29 12.42 18.70 -7.87
C ALA A 29 12.46 17.20 -7.53
N ALA A 30 12.70 16.86 -6.26
CA ALA A 30 12.66 15.48 -5.79
C ALA A 30 11.25 14.88 -5.91
N TRP A 31 10.21 15.64 -5.56
CA TRP A 31 8.81 15.22 -5.68
C TRP A 31 8.41 14.95 -7.14
N MET A 32 8.77 15.87 -8.05
CA MET A 32 8.49 15.74 -9.49
C MET A 32 9.15 14.50 -10.11
N LYS A 33 10.29 14.07 -9.56
CA LYS A 33 10.95 12.82 -9.96
C LYS A 33 10.30 11.59 -9.32
N SER A 34 9.90 11.66 -8.05
CA SER A 34 9.31 10.55 -7.29
C SER A 34 7.91 10.18 -7.80
N ASN A 35 7.04 11.16 -8.05
CA ASN A 35 5.62 10.94 -8.40
C ASN A 35 5.41 9.99 -9.61
N PRO A 36 6.05 10.19 -10.78
CA PRO A 36 5.86 9.29 -11.92
C PRO A 36 6.45 7.89 -11.68
N ILE A 37 7.54 7.77 -10.93
CA ILE A 37 8.15 6.48 -10.58
C ILE A 37 7.18 5.68 -9.72
N CYS A 38 6.58 6.34 -8.72
CA CYS A 38 5.63 5.72 -7.82
C CYS A 38 4.35 5.29 -8.53
N LEU A 39 3.77 6.16 -9.37
CA LEU A 39 2.62 5.84 -10.22
C LEU A 39 2.86 4.61 -11.09
N LEU A 40 4.02 4.55 -11.76
CA LEU A 40 4.37 3.42 -12.62
C LEU A 40 4.52 2.12 -11.82
N SER A 41 5.16 2.21 -10.65
CA SER A 41 5.33 1.07 -9.74
C SER A 41 3.98 0.50 -9.31
N MET A 42 3.09 1.35 -8.78
CA MET A 42 1.75 0.94 -8.37
C MET A 42 0.95 0.33 -9.52
N ARG A 43 0.92 0.99 -10.68
CA ARG A 43 0.19 0.49 -11.86
C ARG A 43 0.73 -0.84 -12.38
N ARG A 44 2.02 -1.11 -12.25
CA ARG A 44 2.62 -2.40 -12.62
C ARG A 44 2.26 -3.50 -11.63
N SER A 45 2.13 -3.17 -10.34
CA SER A 45 1.80 -4.15 -9.30
C SER A 45 0.31 -4.53 -9.27
N ILE A 46 -0.57 -3.72 -9.85
CA ILE A 46 -2.01 -4.00 -9.91
C ILE A 46 -2.32 -4.92 -11.09
N LEU A 47 -3.12 -5.96 -10.86
CA LEU A 47 -3.60 -6.87 -11.92
C LEU A 47 -4.50 -6.12 -12.91
N ASP A 48 -4.43 -6.42 -14.20
CA ASP A 48 -5.11 -5.65 -15.26
C ASP A 48 -6.62 -5.51 -15.04
N HIS A 49 -7.30 -6.58 -14.61
CA HIS A 49 -8.74 -6.52 -14.35
C HIS A 49 -9.11 -5.59 -13.18
N LEU A 50 -8.18 -5.34 -12.25
CA LEU A 50 -8.33 -4.42 -11.12
C LEU A 50 -8.01 -2.96 -11.48
N LYS A 51 -7.36 -2.72 -12.62
CA LYS A 51 -7.06 -1.35 -13.10
C LYS A 51 -8.32 -0.63 -13.57
N SER A 52 -9.33 -1.37 -14.01
CA SER A 52 -10.60 -0.82 -14.49
C SER A 52 -11.23 0.10 -13.43
N GLY A 53 -11.48 1.37 -13.72
CA GLY A 53 -12.07 2.32 -12.76
C GLY A 53 -11.10 2.98 -11.76
N LEU A 54 -9.78 2.78 -11.91
CA LEU A 54 -8.79 3.62 -11.23
C LEU A 54 -8.52 4.90 -12.04
N PRO A 55 -8.22 6.03 -11.39
CA PRO A 55 -7.93 7.28 -12.08
C PRO A 55 -6.66 7.21 -12.94
N THR A 56 -6.75 7.70 -14.17
CA THR A 56 -5.63 7.72 -15.14
C THR A 56 -4.77 8.98 -15.00
N ASP A 57 -5.38 10.12 -14.69
CA ASP A 57 -4.70 11.41 -14.54
C ASP A 57 -4.75 11.85 -13.09
N CYS A 58 -3.83 11.32 -12.29
CA CYS A 58 -3.73 11.59 -10.86
C CYS A 58 -2.28 11.52 -10.38
N THR A 59 -2.03 12.05 -9.19
CA THR A 59 -0.78 11.90 -8.46
C THR A 59 -0.68 10.49 -7.85
N ALA A 60 0.54 10.08 -7.47
CA ALA A 60 0.77 8.81 -6.80
C ALA A 60 -0.05 8.68 -5.51
N LYS A 61 -0.14 9.77 -4.73
CA LYS A 61 -0.92 9.86 -3.50
C LYS A 61 -2.43 9.66 -3.76
N GLU A 62 -2.97 10.33 -4.78
CA GLU A 62 -4.39 10.17 -5.16
C GLU A 62 -4.71 8.75 -5.66
N LEU A 63 -3.85 8.17 -6.51
CA LEU A 63 -4.02 6.79 -6.97
C LEU A 63 -4.05 5.82 -5.78
N MET A 64 -3.13 6.02 -4.82
CA MET A 64 -3.02 5.20 -3.63
C MET A 64 -4.26 5.30 -2.74
N THR A 65 -4.79 6.51 -2.54
CA THR A 65 -6.05 6.73 -1.81
C THR A 65 -7.22 6.04 -2.52
N ALA A 66 -7.35 6.18 -3.84
CA ALA A 66 -8.40 5.52 -4.61
C ALA A 66 -8.35 3.99 -4.48
N ILE A 67 -7.15 3.40 -4.50
CA ILE A 67 -6.94 1.97 -4.25
C ILE A 67 -7.37 1.61 -2.81
N SER A 68 -6.93 2.41 -1.82
CA SER A 68 -7.28 2.21 -0.41
C SER A 68 -8.79 2.13 -0.22
N GLU A 69 -9.51 3.13 -0.71
CA GLU A 69 -10.96 3.25 -0.55
C GLU A 69 -11.70 2.11 -1.24
N ARG A 70 -11.31 1.81 -2.49
CA ARG A 70 -11.94 0.77 -3.29
C ARG A 70 -11.81 -0.62 -2.65
N TYR A 71 -10.63 -0.92 -2.09
CA TYR A 71 -10.34 -2.24 -1.52
C TYR A 71 -10.46 -2.30 0.00
N ARG A 72 -10.86 -1.21 0.67
CA ARG A 72 -10.97 -1.15 2.14
C ARG A 72 -11.84 -2.27 2.70
N VAL A 73 -13.02 -2.47 2.12
CA VAL A 73 -13.97 -3.49 2.59
C VAL A 73 -13.43 -4.89 2.36
N SER A 74 -12.90 -5.17 1.16
CA SER A 74 -12.33 -6.49 0.85
C SER A 74 -11.08 -6.80 1.66
N LEU A 75 -10.23 -5.80 1.93
CA LEU A 75 -9.03 -5.95 2.75
C LEU A 75 -9.41 -6.27 4.21
N ASN A 76 -10.38 -5.54 4.77
CA ASN A 76 -10.90 -5.79 6.11
C ASN A 76 -11.57 -7.17 6.21
N ALA A 77 -12.35 -7.56 5.20
CA ALA A 77 -12.93 -8.89 5.12
C ALA A 77 -11.87 -10.00 5.04
N GLY A 78 -10.80 -9.79 4.25
CA GLY A 78 -9.67 -10.72 4.15
C GLY A 78 -8.91 -10.88 5.46
N ILE A 79 -8.61 -9.78 6.16
CA ILE A 79 -8.00 -9.80 7.50
C ILE A 79 -8.91 -10.54 8.50
N GLY A 80 -10.21 -10.23 8.51
CA GLY A 80 -11.19 -10.88 9.39
C GLY A 80 -11.29 -12.39 9.13
N SER A 81 -11.34 -12.81 7.87
CA SER A 81 -11.35 -14.22 7.45
C SER A 81 -10.10 -14.95 7.92
N LEU A 82 -8.91 -14.39 7.68
CA LEU A 82 -7.64 -15.00 8.09
C LEU A 82 -7.55 -15.12 9.62
N LEU A 83 -8.00 -14.10 10.36
CA LEU A 83 -8.07 -14.17 11.82
C LEU A 83 -9.02 -15.28 12.28
N GLN A 84 -10.20 -15.40 11.68
CA GLN A 84 -11.14 -16.46 12.03
C GLN A 84 -10.56 -17.85 11.75
N VAL A 85 -9.89 -18.05 10.61
CA VAL A 85 -9.20 -19.31 10.31
C VAL A 85 -8.14 -19.59 11.35
N LEU A 86 -7.29 -18.61 11.66
CA LEU A 86 -6.21 -18.76 12.64
C LEU A 86 -6.73 -19.09 14.04
N PHE A 87 -7.80 -18.45 14.50
CA PHE A 87 -8.42 -18.71 15.81
C PHE A 87 -9.12 -20.07 15.89
N LYS A 88 -9.69 -20.54 14.78
CA LYS A 88 -10.33 -21.86 14.69
C LYS A 88 -9.33 -22.98 14.48
N MET A 89 -8.12 -22.66 14.02
CA MET A 89 -7.08 -23.63 13.72
C MET A 89 -6.64 -24.34 15.00
N LYS A 90 -6.96 -25.62 15.08
CA LYS A 90 -6.49 -26.54 16.12
C LYS A 90 -5.85 -27.73 15.42
N TYR A 91 -4.85 -28.31 16.07
CA TYR A 91 -4.32 -29.59 15.62
C TYR A 91 -5.38 -30.66 15.86
N ASP A 92 -5.84 -31.29 14.79
CA ASP A 92 -6.90 -32.31 14.80
C ASP A 92 -6.36 -33.74 14.86
N GLY A 93 -5.03 -33.90 14.95
CA GLY A 93 -4.36 -35.20 14.93
C GLY A 93 -4.26 -35.82 13.53
N ASN A 94 -4.77 -35.15 12.50
CA ASN A 94 -4.73 -35.64 11.13
C ASN A 94 -3.54 -35.00 10.37
N GLY A 95 -2.71 -35.84 9.74
CA GLY A 95 -1.47 -35.38 9.10
C GLY A 95 -0.33 -35.08 10.06
N GLY A 96 0.81 -34.64 9.52
CA GLY A 96 2.01 -34.36 10.29
C GLY A 96 1.93 -33.04 11.06
N VAL A 97 2.48 -33.02 12.28
CA VAL A 97 2.65 -31.78 13.08
C VAL A 97 3.40 -30.69 12.30
N ARG A 98 4.33 -31.11 11.44
CA ARG A 98 5.07 -30.21 10.55
C ARG A 98 4.14 -29.50 9.56
N ASP A 99 3.18 -30.22 8.98
CA ASP A 99 2.24 -29.66 8.01
C ASP A 99 1.31 -28.65 8.69
N TYR A 100 0.82 -28.98 9.89
CA TYR A 100 0.07 -28.05 10.73
C TYR A 100 0.84 -26.75 10.98
N PHE A 101 2.12 -26.83 11.37
CA PHE A 101 2.96 -25.67 11.61
C PHE A 101 3.20 -24.84 10.34
N ILE A 102 3.46 -25.49 9.20
CA ILE A 102 3.63 -24.82 7.90
C ILE A 102 2.36 -24.02 7.55
N HIS A 103 1.18 -24.63 7.68
CA HIS A 103 -0.08 -23.94 7.42
C HIS A 103 -0.28 -22.75 8.39
N MET A 104 0.03 -22.91 9.67
CA MET A 104 -0.07 -21.82 10.64
C MET A 104 0.85 -20.63 10.29
N VAL A 105 2.09 -20.91 9.90
CA VAL A 105 3.06 -19.87 9.48
C VAL A 105 2.63 -19.19 8.19
N ASP A 106 2.04 -19.92 7.24
CA ASP A 106 1.49 -19.36 6.01
C ASP A 106 0.36 -18.35 6.31
N TYR A 107 -0.61 -18.72 7.15
CA TYR A 107 -1.68 -17.80 7.57
C TYR A 107 -1.15 -16.58 8.32
N GLN A 108 -0.16 -16.76 9.20
CA GLN A 108 0.48 -15.65 9.90
C GLN A 108 1.21 -14.71 8.92
N THR A 109 1.87 -15.27 7.90
CA THR A 109 2.59 -14.50 6.88
C THR A 109 1.62 -13.69 6.01
N LYS A 110 0.52 -14.31 5.56
CA LYS A 110 -0.57 -13.63 4.86
C LYS A 110 -1.16 -12.49 5.68
N LEU A 111 -1.40 -12.72 6.97
CA LEU A 111 -1.92 -11.69 7.87
C LEU A 111 -0.93 -10.52 8.06
N LYS A 112 0.37 -10.80 8.21
CA LYS A 112 1.41 -9.76 8.27
C LYS A 112 1.44 -8.92 6.99
N HIS A 113 1.30 -9.55 5.84
CA HIS A 113 1.30 -8.88 4.54
C HIS A 113 0.10 -7.92 4.41
N LEU A 114 -1.12 -8.39 4.73
CA LEU A 114 -2.32 -7.54 4.69
C LEU A 114 -2.25 -6.39 5.71
N LYS A 115 -1.67 -6.63 6.89
CA LYS A 115 -1.48 -5.58 7.90
C LYS A 115 -0.46 -4.53 7.45
N LEU A 116 0.60 -4.93 6.74
CA LEU A 116 1.57 -4.00 6.15
C LEU A 116 0.90 -3.13 5.08
N ILE A 117 0.12 -3.73 4.19
CA ILE A 117 -0.68 -3.00 3.19
C ILE A 117 -1.60 -2.01 3.90
N PHE A 118 -2.36 -2.45 4.91
CA PHE A 118 -3.24 -1.57 5.68
C PHE A 118 -2.49 -0.43 6.37
N ARG A 119 -1.30 -0.68 6.93
CA ARG A 119 -0.47 0.35 7.58
C ARG A 119 0.05 1.38 6.58
N ILE A 120 0.51 0.93 5.41
CA ILE A 120 0.95 1.79 4.32
C ILE A 120 -0.21 2.68 3.86
N LEU A 121 -1.41 2.13 3.70
CA LEU A 121 -2.61 2.90 3.36
C LEU A 121 -3.03 3.87 4.47
N ALA A 122 -2.94 3.48 5.75
CA ALA A 122 -3.34 4.31 6.89
C ALA A 122 -2.40 5.50 7.14
N LEU A 123 -1.10 5.35 6.86
CA LEU A 123 -0.11 6.44 6.97
C LEU A 123 -0.40 7.58 5.98
N CYS A 124 -1.01 7.28 4.84
CA CYS A 124 -1.37 8.27 3.81
C CYS A 124 -2.73 8.94 4.04
N THR A 125 -3.55 8.44 4.98
CA THR A 125 -4.87 9.01 5.34
C THR A 125 -4.85 9.94 6.56
N LYS A 126 -3.68 10.17 7.17
CA LYS A 126 -3.56 11.19 8.22
C LYS A 126 -3.34 12.56 7.55
N PRO A 127 -4.09 13.60 7.98
CA PRO A 127 -3.89 14.96 7.48
C PRO A 127 -2.51 15.51 7.85
#